data_AF-A0A6L9IQW0-F1
#
_entry.id   AF-A0A6L9IQW0-F1
#
_cell.length_a   1.000
_cell.length_b   1.000
_cell.length_c   1.000
_cell.angle_alpha   90.00
_cell.angle_beta   90.00
_cell.angle_gamma   90.00
#
_symmetry.space_group_name_H-M   'P 1'
#
loop_
_entity.id
_entity.type
_entity.pdbx_description
1 polymer ?
#
loop_
_entity_poly.entity_id
_entity_poly.type
_entity_poly.pdbx_seq_one_letter_code
_entity_poly.pdbx_strand_id
1 'polypeptide(L)' 'MLIAEGINKYYPGVHALKDVSIAVYPNEVVGLIGENGAGKS' A
#
# COMPACT_ATOMS: atom_id res chain seq x y z
N MET A 1 -7.22 -2.03 15.01
CA MET A 1 -5.98 -1.45 14.49
C MET A 1 -5.44 -2.42 13.47
N LEU A 2 -5.23 -1.97 12.24
CA LEU A 2 -4.58 -2.72 11.17
C LEU A 2 -3.19 -2.13 10.95
N ILE A 3 -2.18 -2.98 10.85
CA ILE A 3 -0.81 -2.55 10.56
C ILE A 3 -0.26 -3.45 9.45
N ALA A 4 0.37 -2.84 8.46
CA ALA A 4 1.20 -3.51 7.48
C ALA A 4 2.52 -2.74 7.39
N GLU A 5 3.64 -3.44 7.53
CA GLU A 5 4.98 -2.83 7.59
C GLU A 5 5.88 -3.46 6.54
N GLY A 6 6.70 -2.63 5.91
CA GLY A 6 7.73 -3.05 4.95
C GLY A 6 7.18 -3.88 3.79
N ILE A 7 5.97 -3.56 3.32
CA ILE A 7 5.32 -4.32 2.25
C ILE A 7 6.05 -4.11 0.94
N ASN A 8 6.55 -5.22 0.41
CA ASN A 8 7.14 -5.29 -0.91
C ASN A 8 6.29 -6.20 -1.80
N LYS A 9 5.95 -5.75 -3.01
CA LYS A 9 5.13 -6.53 -3.96
C LYS A 9 5.70 -6.44 -5.36
N TYR A 10 5.93 -7.60 -5.95
CA TYR A 10 6.49 -7.73 -7.29
C TYR A 10 5.49 -8.42 -8.21
N TYR A 11 5.39 -7.89 -9.42
CA TYR A 11 4.82 -8.55 -10.60
C TYR A 11 5.96 -8.73 -11.63
N PRO A 12 5.82 -9.60 -12.64
CA PRO A 12 6.85 -9.74 -13.67
C PRO A 12 7.24 -8.38 -14.27
N GLY A 13 8.50 -7.99 -14.10
CA GLY A 13 9.05 -6.71 -14.59
C GLY A 13 8.68 -5.46 -13.78
N VAL A 14 7.91 -5.56 -12.69
CA VAL A 14 7.44 -4.40 -11.92
C VAL A 14 7.55 -4.65 -10.41
N HIS A 15 8.25 -3.75 -9.70
CA HIS A 15 8.22 -3.68 -8.25
C HIS A 15 7.12 -2.68 -7.83
N ALA A 16 5.91 -3.19 -7.62
CA ALA A 16 4.67 -2.42 -7.47
C ALA A 16 4.53 -1.73 -6.11
N LEU A 17 4.93 -2.39 -5.02
CA LEU A 17 5.02 -1.78 -3.69
C LEU A 17 6.47 -1.87 -3.24
N LYS A 18 7.09 -0.76 -2.89
CA LYS A 18 8.50 -0.68 -2.45
C LYS A 18 8.53 -0.22 -1.01
N ASP A 19 8.77 -1.15 -0.09
CA ASP A 19 8.89 -0.89 1.35
C ASP A 19 7.76 -0.02 1.93
N VAL A 20 6.51 -0.35 1.58
CA VAL A 20 5.34 0.45 1.96
C VAL A 20 4.83 0.04 3.34
N SER A 21 4.58 1.02 4.21
CA SER A 21 3.98 0.78 5.53
C SER A 21 2.70 1.60 5.70
N ILE A 22 1.67 1.01 6.30
CA ILE A 22 0.39 1.66 6.59
C ILE A 22 -0.15 1.20 7.95
N ALA A 23 -0.70 2.14 8.71
CA ALA A 23 -1.46 1.88 9.92
C ALA A 23 -2.87 2.47 9.75
N VAL A 24 -3.89 1.71 10.14
CA VAL A 24 -5.29 2.17 10.17
C VAL A 24 -5.85 1.93 11.57
N TYR A 25 -6.26 3.02 12.23
CA TYR A 25 -6.78 2.98 13.59
C TYR A 25 -8.29 2.69 13.61
N PRO A 26 -8.83 2.21 14.75
CA PRO A 26 -10.27 2.00 14.88
C PRO A 26 -11.07 3.26 14.53
N ASN A 27 -12.13 3.10 13.74
CA ASN A 27 -13.03 4.17 13.28
C ASN A 27 -12.44 5.17 12.27
N GLU A 28 -11.28 4.87 11.65
CA GLU A 28 -10.76 5.67 10.54
C GLU A 28 -11.29 5.22 9.18
N VAL A 29 -11.52 6.21 8.30
CA VAL A 29 -11.79 6.00 6.87
C VAL A 29 -10.60 6.52 6.08
N VAL A 30 -9.88 5.63 5.40
CA VAL A 30 -8.66 5.94 4.65
C VAL A 30 -8.91 5.77 3.16
N GLY A 31 -8.56 6.78 2.36
CA GLY A 31 -8.57 6.72 0.90
C GLY A 31 -7.15 6.72 0.33
N LEU A 32 -6.85 5.78 -0.56
CA LEU A 32 -5.57 5.71 -1.25
C LEU A 32 -5.71 6.25 -2.68
N ILE A 33 -5.01 7.33 -3.00
CA ILE A 33 -5.09 8.04 -4.28
C ILE A 33 -3.73 8.10 -5.00
N GLY A 34 -3.76 8.30 -6.31
CA GLY A 34 -2.56 8.35 -7.17
C GLY A 34 -2.83 7.83 -8.58
N GLU A 35 -1.86 7.97 -9.48
CA GLU A 35 -1.97 7.54 -10.88
C GLU A 35 -2.12 6.02 -11.04
N ASN A 36 -2.60 5.57 -12.21
CA ASN A 36 -2.68 4.13 -12.52
C ASN A 36 -1.26 3.51 -12.50
N GLY A 37 -1.14 2.33 -11.87
CA GLY A 37 0.15 1.67 -11.70
C GLY A 37 0.98 2.14 -10.50
N ALA A 38 0.53 3.13 -9.73
CA ALA A 38 1.23 3.61 -8.52
C ALA A 38 1.25 2.62 -7.32
N GLY A 39 0.70 1.41 -7.48
CA GLY A 39 0.64 0.42 -6.38
C GLY A 39 -0.57 0.57 -5.45
N LYS A 40 -1.71 1.05 -5.95
CA LYS A 40 -2.93 1.20 -5.13
C LYS A 40 -3.81 -0.05 -5.05
N SER A 41 -3.56 -1.06 -5.88
CA SER A 41 -4.40 -2.25 -6.08
C SER A 41 -3.57 -3.53 -6.07
#